data_AF-A0A7W7NV76-F1
#
_entry.id   AF-A0A7W7NV76-F1
#
_cell.length_a   1.000
_cell.length_b   1.000
_cell.length_c   1.000
_cell.angle_alpha   90.00
_cell.angle_beta   90.00
_cell.angle_gamma   90.00
#
_symmetry.space_group_name_H-M   'P 1'
#
loop_
_entity.id
_entity.type
_entity.pdbx_description
1 polymer ?
#
loop_
_entity_poly.entity_id
_entity_poly.type
_entity_poly.pdbx_seq_one_letter_code
_entity_poly.pdbx_strand_id
1 'polypeptide(L)'
;MDERARGCNRRWGYNRLPHLVPIEWLEKFRRQKLKWQQACYDATPFPTQELIDVARTQANAMLRAYDKLEALAEEAGHTSLPAYQWEFELSDGTPVILVRERAELCRVDAGGRQCQVWALEEVADIIEKFPILVKAKDCFPGAEIIPMKTDKLVIGALDDALTDLPF
;
A
#
# COMPACT_ATOMS: atom_id res chain seq x y z
N MET A 1 14.40 8.87 3.39
CA MET A 1 13.97 7.71 2.59
C MET A 1 12.45 7.64 2.57
N ASP A 2 11.82 7.50 3.73
CA ASP A 2 10.36 7.38 3.84
C ASP A 2 9.58 8.55 3.22
N GLU A 3 10.08 9.77 3.39
CA GLU A 3 9.47 10.96 2.78
C GLU A 3 9.47 10.89 1.25
N ARG A 4 10.57 10.40 0.66
CA ARG A 4 10.69 10.21 -0.79
C ARG A 4 9.69 9.16 -1.28
N ALA A 5 9.60 8.03 -0.57
CA ALA A 5 8.65 6.97 -0.88
C ALA A 5 7.20 7.47 -0.79
N ARG A 6 6.85 8.25 0.24
CA ARG A 6 5.55 8.92 0.36
C ARG A 6 5.29 9.89 -0.79
N GLY A 7 6.29 10.66 -1.19
CA GLY A 7 6.21 11.54 -2.36
C GLY A 7 5.90 10.79 -3.65
N CYS A 8 6.64 9.71 -3.92
CA CYS A 8 6.38 8.84 -5.08
C CYS A 8 4.98 8.23 -5.02
N ASN A 9 4.55 7.72 -3.86
CA ASN A 9 3.24 7.09 -3.71
C ASN A 9 2.10 8.10 -3.93
N ARG A 10 2.24 9.35 -3.45
CA ARG A 10 1.26 10.41 -3.71
C ARG A 10 1.14 10.75 -5.20
N ARG A 11 2.27 10.79 -5.91
CA ARG A 11 2.30 11.18 -7.32
C ARG A 11 1.85 10.05 -8.25
N TRP A 12 2.33 8.84 -8.03
CA TRP A 12 2.20 7.74 -8.98
C TRP A 12 1.21 6.67 -8.57
N GLY A 13 0.74 6.67 -7.32
CA GLY A 13 -0.02 5.57 -6.72
C GLY A 13 0.82 4.72 -5.79
N TYR A 14 0.18 4.10 -4.80
CA TYR A 14 0.82 3.35 -3.75
C TYR A 14 1.52 2.10 -4.30
N ASN A 15 2.86 2.05 -4.26
CA ASN A 15 3.64 0.97 -4.90
C ASN A 15 3.32 0.76 -6.40
N ARG A 16 2.70 1.74 -7.09
CA ARG A 16 2.36 1.66 -8.52
C ARG A 16 3.58 1.89 -9.41
N LEU A 17 4.41 2.87 -9.08
CA LEU A 17 5.56 3.30 -9.90
C LEU A 17 6.47 2.14 -10.39
N PRO A 18 6.89 1.16 -9.57
CA PRO A 18 7.73 0.07 -10.04
C PRO A 18 7.07 -0.85 -11.08
N HIS A 19 5.74 -0.82 -11.20
CA HIS A 19 4.97 -1.63 -12.16
C HIS A 19 4.70 -0.90 -13.48
N LEU A 20 5.02 0.41 -13.56
CA LEU A 20 4.89 1.22 -14.79
C LEU A 20 6.12 1.11 -15.70
N VAL A 21 7.21 0.55 -15.19
CA VAL A 21 8.46 0.41 -15.92
C VAL A 21 8.63 -1.04 -16.43
N PRO A 22 9.53 -1.29 -17.41
CA PRO A 22 9.85 -2.66 -17.81
C PRO A 22 10.23 -3.55 -16.63
N ILE A 23 9.84 -4.83 -16.70
CA ILE A 23 9.94 -5.81 -15.60
C ILE A 23 11.35 -5.91 -14.99
N GLU A 24 12.40 -5.75 -15.79
CA GLU A 24 13.80 -5.78 -15.31
C GLU A 24 14.08 -4.71 -14.25
N TRP A 25 13.46 -3.53 -14.38
CA TRP A 25 13.59 -2.44 -13.42
C TRP A 25 12.78 -2.69 -12.16
N LEU A 26 11.60 -3.32 -12.28
CA LEU A 26 10.83 -3.81 -11.14
C LEU A 26 11.66 -4.80 -10.30
N GLU A 27 12.32 -5.77 -10.95
CA GLU A 27 13.17 -6.76 -10.27
C GLU A 27 14.39 -6.13 -9.60
N LYS A 28 15.07 -5.19 -10.27
CA LYS A 28 16.18 -4.42 -9.68
C LYS A 28 15.72 -3.64 -8.46
N PHE A 29 14.56 -2.99 -8.55
CA PHE A 29 13.97 -2.24 -7.44
C PHE A 29 13.61 -3.16 -6.27
N ARG A 30 12.94 -4.30 -6.51
CA ARG A 30 12.59 -5.28 -5.47
C ARG A 30 13.82 -5.81 -4.73
N ARG A 31 14.89 -6.16 -5.46
CA ARG A 31 16.16 -6.59 -4.86
C ARG A 31 16.78 -5.50 -3.98
N GLN A 32 16.75 -4.25 -4.44
CA GLN A 32 17.29 -3.13 -3.66
C GLN A 32 16.43 -2.83 -2.41
N LYS A 33 15.10 -2.91 -2.53
CA LYS A 33 14.16 -2.76 -1.42
C LYS A 33 14.41 -3.81 -0.34
N LEU A 34 14.63 -5.08 -0.74
CA LEU A 34 14.95 -6.16 0.19
C LEU A 34 16.27 -5.91 0.94
N LYS A 35 17.33 -5.47 0.24
CA LYS A 35 18.61 -5.11 0.88
C LYS A 35 18.46 -3.98 1.90
N TRP A 36 17.66 -2.97 1.58
CA TRP A 36 17.40 -1.87 2.50
C TRP A 36 16.57 -2.33 3.71
N GLN A 37 15.50 -3.11 3.49
CA GLN A 37 14.69 -3.67 4.58
C GLN A 37 15.54 -4.54 5.51
N GLN A 38 16.42 -5.38 4.96
CA GLN A 38 17.34 -6.20 5.75
C GLN A 38 18.30 -5.32 6.55
N ALA A 39 18.92 -4.31 5.94
CA ALA A 39 19.82 -3.40 6.65
C ALA A 39 19.12 -2.65 7.80
N CYS A 40 17.88 -2.23 7.61
CA CYS A 40 17.06 -1.62 8.67
C CYS A 40 16.76 -2.64 9.78
N TYR A 41 16.39 -3.86 9.41
CA TYR A 41 16.12 -4.94 10.36
C TYR A 41 17.35 -5.25 11.22
N ASP A 42 18.52 -5.38 10.61
CA ASP A 42 19.77 -5.69 11.32
C ASP A 42 20.20 -4.55 12.26
N ALA A 43 19.97 -3.29 11.86
CA ALA A 43 20.32 -2.13 12.67
C ALA A 43 19.35 -1.84 13.83
N THR A 44 18.16 -2.45 13.86
CA THR A 44 17.10 -2.10 14.84
C THR A 44 17.33 -2.65 16.25
N PRO A 45 17.69 -3.93 16.47
CA PRO A 45 17.80 -4.51 17.82
C PRO A 45 18.97 -3.92 18.63
N PHE A 46 20.13 -3.75 17.98
CA PHE A 46 21.36 -3.27 18.61
C PHE A 46 22.16 -2.42 17.60
N PRO A 47 21.88 -1.11 17.49
CA PRO A 47 22.49 -0.28 16.47
C PRO A 47 23.98 -0.03 16.76
N THR A 48 24.85 -0.53 15.87
CA THR A 48 26.26 -0.12 15.79
C THR A 48 26.46 0.90 14.68
N GLN A 49 27.53 1.68 14.73
CA GLN A 49 27.82 2.69 13.70
C GLN A 49 27.94 2.06 12.30
N GLU A 50 28.58 0.90 12.21
CA GLU A 50 28.72 0.14 10.95
C GLU A 50 27.36 -0.26 10.37
N LEU A 51 26.44 -0.79 11.19
CA LEU A 51 25.10 -1.17 10.74
C LEU A 51 24.28 0.04 10.29
N ILE A 52 24.41 1.18 10.98
CA ILE A 52 23.78 2.44 10.59
C ILE A 52 24.32 2.92 9.25
N ASP A 53 25.63 2.86 9.02
CA ASP A 53 26.25 3.29 7.77
C ASP A 53 25.86 2.40 6.58
N VAL A 54 25.71 1.08 6.81
CA VAL A 54 25.12 0.16 5.84
C VAL A 54 23.68 0.54 5.51
N ALA A 55 22.83 0.76 6.52
CA ALA A 55 21.43 1.16 6.32
C ALA A 55 21.32 2.50 5.55
N ARG A 56 22.18 3.48 5.87
CA ARG A 56 22.27 4.76 5.16
C ARG A 56 22.70 4.58 3.70
N THR A 57 23.66 3.71 3.45
CA THR A 57 24.12 3.39 2.09
C THR A 57 22.99 2.76 1.26
N GLN A 58 22.26 1.81 1.83
CA GLN A 58 21.12 1.18 1.16
C GLN A 58 19.96 2.17 0.97
N ALA A 59 19.72 3.08 1.92
CA ALA A 59 18.72 4.13 1.80
C ALA A 59 19.05 5.09 0.64
N ASN A 60 20.31 5.51 0.49
CA ASN A 60 20.75 6.34 -0.63
C ASN A 60 20.61 5.63 -1.98
N ALA A 61 20.88 4.31 -2.02
CA ALA A 61 20.64 3.51 -3.21
C ALA A 61 19.14 3.41 -3.56
N MET A 62 18.26 3.32 -2.56
CA MET A 62 16.80 3.38 -2.76
C MET A 62 16.33 4.72 -3.32
N LEU A 63 16.88 5.84 -2.83
CA LEU A 63 16.56 7.17 -3.37
C LEU A 63 16.87 7.25 -4.88
N ARG A 64 18.07 6.83 -5.27
CA ARG A 64 18.47 6.78 -6.69
C ARG A 64 17.59 5.83 -7.51
N ALA A 65 17.15 4.72 -6.92
CA ALA A 65 16.25 3.79 -7.57
C ALA A 65 14.90 4.45 -7.86
N TYR A 66 14.31 5.17 -6.90
CA TYR A 66 13.08 5.94 -7.12
C TYR A 66 13.24 7.00 -8.22
N ASP A 67 14.33 7.77 -8.19
CA ASP A 67 14.59 8.79 -9.21
C ASP A 67 14.67 8.17 -10.61
N LYS A 68 15.34 7.01 -10.74
CA LYS A 68 15.45 6.32 -12.02
C LYS A 68 14.10 5.75 -12.49
N LEU A 69 13.28 5.22 -11.57
CA LEU A 69 11.96 4.73 -11.92
C LEU A 69 11.02 5.84 -12.38
N GLU A 70 11.05 7.02 -11.74
CA GLU A 70 10.25 8.17 -12.18
C GLU A 70 10.66 8.63 -13.58
N ALA A 71 11.96 8.77 -13.84
CA ALA A 71 12.45 9.15 -15.16
C ALA A 71 11.99 8.15 -16.24
N LEU A 72 12.08 6.85 -15.97
CA LEU A 72 11.62 5.81 -16.90
C LEU A 72 10.10 5.84 -17.12
N ALA A 73 9.32 6.08 -16.07
CA ALA A 73 7.87 6.18 -16.19
C ALA A 73 7.45 7.42 -17.00
N GLU A 74 8.13 8.55 -16.80
CA GLU A 74 7.93 9.77 -17.59
C GLU A 74 8.35 9.58 -19.05
N GLU A 75 9.51 8.97 -19.31
CA GLU A 75 9.99 8.62 -20.66
C GLU A 75 9.01 7.69 -21.40
N ALA A 76 8.37 6.77 -20.68
CA ALA A 76 7.34 5.87 -21.21
C ALA A 76 5.96 6.55 -21.39
N GLY A 77 5.82 7.84 -21.05
CA GLY A 77 4.59 8.60 -21.22
C GLY A 77 3.50 8.32 -20.19
N HIS A 78 3.84 7.66 -19.07
CA HIS A 78 2.88 7.46 -17.99
C HIS A 78 2.57 8.77 -17.28
N THR A 79 1.31 8.93 -16.89
CA THR A 79 0.84 10.07 -16.12
C THR A 79 0.77 9.77 -14.63
N SER A 80 0.76 10.84 -13.84
CA SER A 80 0.49 10.78 -12.41
C SER A 80 -0.89 10.17 -12.13
N LEU A 81 -1.08 9.70 -10.90
CA LEU A 81 -2.30 9.06 -10.45
C LEU A 81 -3.53 9.92 -10.78
N PRO A 82 -4.58 9.35 -11.41
CA PRO A 82 -5.83 10.06 -11.62
C PRO A 82 -6.41 10.57 -10.29
N ALA A 83 -6.86 11.84 -10.26
CA ALA A 83 -7.30 12.49 -9.01
C ALA A 83 -8.52 11.84 -8.34
N TYR A 84 -9.26 11.00 -9.08
CA TYR A 84 -10.45 10.28 -8.59
C TYR A 84 -10.13 8.92 -7.97
N GLN A 85 -8.89 8.41 -8.09
CA GLN A 85 -8.50 7.13 -7.49
C GLN A 85 -7.60 7.35 -6.28
N TRP A 86 -8.01 6.80 -5.13
CA TRP A 86 -7.24 6.86 -3.89
C TRP A 86 -6.66 5.49 -3.58
N GLU A 87 -5.35 5.42 -3.36
CA GLU A 87 -4.68 4.13 -3.15
C GLU A 87 -4.07 4.03 -1.76
N PHE A 88 -4.23 2.88 -1.11
CA PHE A 88 -3.62 2.53 0.16
C PHE A 88 -3.31 1.02 0.22
N GLU A 89 -2.74 0.56 1.33
CA GLU A 89 -2.37 -0.85 1.54
C GLU A 89 -3.00 -1.33 2.85
N LEU A 90 -3.53 -2.54 2.85
CA LEU A 90 -3.98 -3.23 4.04
C LEU A 90 -2.78 -3.75 4.85
N SER A 91 -3.01 -4.16 6.09
CA SER A 91 -1.93 -4.63 6.98
C SER A 91 -1.18 -5.87 6.47
N ASP A 92 -1.77 -6.63 5.56
CA ASP A 92 -1.20 -7.83 4.92
C ASP A 92 -0.38 -7.51 3.65
N GLY A 93 -0.34 -6.25 3.23
CA GLY A 93 0.34 -5.82 2.02
C GLY A 93 -0.54 -5.75 0.77
N THR A 94 -1.84 -6.05 0.89
CA THR A 94 -2.77 -6.01 -0.23
C THR A 94 -3.04 -4.55 -0.64
N PRO A 95 -2.75 -4.16 -1.90
CA PRO A 95 -3.07 -2.82 -2.37
C PRO A 95 -4.57 -2.69 -2.63
N VAL A 96 -5.13 -1.57 -2.17
CA VAL A 96 -6.53 -1.22 -2.30
C VAL A 96 -6.65 0.10 -3.07
N ILE A 97 -7.56 0.13 -4.03
CA ILE A 97 -7.96 1.33 -4.75
C ILE A 97 -9.39 1.67 -4.33
N LEU A 98 -9.57 2.88 -3.82
CA LEU A 98 -10.87 3.43 -3.43
C LEU A 98 -11.27 4.51 -4.43
N VAL A 99 -12.47 4.36 -4.97
CA VAL A 99 -13.12 5.36 -5.83
C VAL A 99 -14.36 5.90 -5.15
N ARG A 100 -14.86 7.04 -5.64
CA ARG A 100 -15.99 7.71 -5.02
C ARG A 100 -17.30 7.01 -5.36
N GLU A 101 -17.50 6.65 -6.62
CA GLU A 101 -18.76 6.09 -7.13
C GLU A 101 -18.55 4.72 -7.78
N ARG A 102 -19.56 3.84 -7.72
CA ARG A 102 -19.50 2.53 -8.38
C ARG A 102 -19.26 2.61 -9.89
N ALA A 103 -19.77 3.65 -10.54
CA ALA A 103 -19.55 3.87 -11.97
C ALA A 103 -18.07 4.11 -12.33
N GLU A 104 -17.23 4.46 -11.35
CA GLU A 104 -15.80 4.70 -11.54
C GLU A 104 -14.97 3.42 -11.42
N LEU A 105 -15.54 2.32 -10.90
CA LEU A 105 -14.84 1.03 -10.73
C LEU A 105 -14.22 0.54 -12.05
N CYS A 106 -14.93 0.71 -13.16
CA CYS A 106 -14.44 0.30 -14.49
C CYS A 106 -13.38 1.24 -15.09
N ARG A 107 -13.13 2.40 -14.47
CA ARG A 107 -12.17 3.42 -14.93
C ARG A 107 -10.87 3.41 -14.13
N VAL A 108 -10.75 2.50 -13.17
CA VAL A 108 -9.57 2.38 -12.32
C VAL A 108 -8.39 1.85 -13.12
N ASP A 109 -7.24 2.50 -12.97
CA ASP A 109 -5.99 2.01 -13.50
C ASP A 109 -5.17 1.34 -12.39
N ALA A 110 -5.22 0.01 -12.36
CA ALA A 110 -4.44 -0.81 -11.45
C ALA A 110 -2.93 -0.79 -11.73
N GLY A 111 -2.49 -0.31 -12.90
CA GLY A 111 -1.08 -0.27 -13.30
C GLY A 111 -0.45 -1.67 -13.30
N GLY A 112 -1.21 -2.69 -13.73
CA GLY A 112 -0.74 -4.08 -13.80
C GLY A 112 -0.60 -4.81 -12.46
N ARG A 113 -1.05 -4.23 -11.34
CA ARG A 113 -1.06 -4.87 -10.02
C ARG A 113 -2.33 -5.68 -9.80
N GLN A 114 -2.23 -6.75 -9.01
CA GLN A 114 -3.42 -7.33 -8.36
C GLN A 114 -3.78 -6.44 -7.18
N CYS A 115 -4.97 -5.83 -7.22
CA CYS A 115 -5.48 -4.93 -6.19
C CYS A 115 -6.97 -5.15 -5.98
N GLN A 116 -7.44 -4.87 -4.76
CA GLN A 116 -8.87 -4.78 -4.52
C GLN A 116 -9.34 -3.38 -4.91
N VAL A 117 -10.49 -3.29 -5.58
CA VAL A 117 -11.08 -2.01 -5.99
C VAL A 117 -12.43 -1.88 -5.29
N TRP A 118 -12.60 -0.79 -4.56
CA TRP A 118 -13.77 -0.52 -3.72
C TRP A 118 -14.36 0.84 -4.08
N ALA A 119 -15.68 0.94 -4.09
CA ALA A 119 -16.39 2.22 -4.09
C ALA A 119 -16.77 2.62 -2.65
N LEU A 120 -16.97 3.93 -2.40
CA LEU A 120 -17.43 4.41 -1.09
C LEU A 120 -18.76 3.78 -0.64
N GLU A 121 -19.66 3.43 -1.57
CA GLU A 121 -20.90 2.70 -1.25
C GLU A 121 -20.62 1.35 -0.59
N GLU A 122 -19.64 0.60 -1.10
CA GLU A 122 -19.29 -0.72 -0.54
C GLU A 122 -18.63 -0.57 0.83
N VAL A 123 -17.86 0.51 1.04
CA VAL A 123 -17.32 0.85 2.35
C VAL A 123 -18.44 1.25 3.32
N ALA A 124 -19.45 1.98 2.87
CA ALA A 124 -20.62 2.31 3.68
C ALA A 124 -21.38 1.05 4.10
N ASP A 125 -21.62 0.12 3.17
CA ASP A 125 -22.24 -1.18 3.46
C ASP A 125 -21.46 -1.94 4.53
N ILE A 126 -20.12 -1.93 4.48
CA ILE A 126 -19.27 -2.54 5.52
C ILE A 126 -19.45 -1.83 6.86
N ILE A 127 -19.38 -0.51 6.90
CA ILE A 127 -19.51 0.28 8.14
C ILE A 127 -20.83 -0.04 8.85
N GLU A 128 -21.93 -0.15 8.10
CA GLU A 128 -23.25 -0.47 8.63
C GLU A 128 -23.32 -1.87 9.28
N LYS A 129 -22.48 -2.82 8.85
CA LYS A 129 -22.39 -4.16 9.47
C LYS A 129 -21.71 -4.15 10.84
N PHE A 130 -21.06 -3.05 11.23
CA PHE A 130 -20.41 -2.91 12.53
C PHE A 130 -21.08 -1.82 13.39
N PRO A 131 -22.31 -2.05 13.89
CA PRO A 131 -23.10 -1.03 14.58
C PRO A 131 -22.43 -0.49 15.86
N ILE A 132 -21.52 -1.25 16.46
CA ILE A 132 -20.74 -0.79 17.62
C ILE A 132 -19.76 0.34 17.25
N LEU A 133 -19.15 0.26 16.05
CA LEU A 133 -18.23 1.29 15.56
C LEU A 133 -18.98 2.56 15.17
N VAL A 134 -20.15 2.40 14.54
CA VAL A 134 -21.04 3.52 14.22
C VAL A 134 -21.46 4.26 15.49
N LYS A 135 -21.98 3.54 16.49
CA LYS A 135 -22.36 4.14 17.78
C LYS A 135 -21.17 4.81 18.48
N ALA A 136 -19.96 4.25 18.39
CA ALA A 136 -18.77 4.87 18.97
C ALA A 136 -18.46 6.22 18.30
N LYS A 137 -18.56 6.31 16.97
CA LYS A 137 -18.37 7.57 16.23
C LYS A 137 -19.45 8.60 16.53
N ASP A 138 -20.70 8.16 16.71
CA ASP A 138 -21.83 9.04 17.07
C ASP A 138 -21.70 9.60 18.49
N CYS A 139 -21.34 8.74 19.46
CA CYS A 139 -21.21 9.14 20.86
C CYS A 139 -19.94 9.98 21.11
N PHE A 140 -18.89 9.80 20.30
CA PHE A 140 -17.60 10.45 20.49
C PHE A 140 -17.13 11.10 19.18
N PRO A 141 -17.54 12.36 18.91
CA PRO A 141 -17.06 13.11 17.76
C PRO A 141 -15.54 13.20 17.74
N GLY A 142 -14.93 12.85 16.61
CA GLY A 142 -13.46 12.80 16.48
C GLY A 142 -12.82 11.51 16.99
N ALA A 143 -13.58 10.52 17.46
CA ALA A 143 -13.02 9.21 17.78
C ALA A 143 -12.29 8.61 16.56
N GLU A 144 -11.11 8.07 16.78
CA GLU A 144 -10.32 7.38 15.76
C GLU A 144 -10.46 5.87 15.94
N ILE A 145 -10.62 5.15 14.83
CA ILE A 145 -10.55 3.69 14.86
C ILE A 145 -9.09 3.32 14.64
N ILE A 146 -8.43 2.88 15.70
CA ILE A 146 -7.06 2.40 15.63
C ILE A 146 -7.02 0.94 15.15
N PRO A 147 -5.94 0.51 14.50
CA PRO A 147 -5.79 -0.88 14.09
C PRO A 147 -5.84 -1.81 15.32
N MET A 148 -6.83 -2.70 15.36
CA MET A 148 -6.83 -3.81 16.32
C MET A 148 -6.12 -5.00 15.69
N LYS A 149 -5.27 -5.69 16.47
CA LYS A 149 -4.81 -7.03 16.06
C LYS A 149 -6.03 -7.93 16.00
N THR A 150 -6.37 -8.41 14.81
CA THR A 150 -7.39 -9.45 14.64
C THR A 150 -6.93 -10.70 15.38
N ASP A 151 -7.80 -11.26 16.22
CA ASP A 151 -7.50 -12.50 16.93
C ASP A 151 -7.31 -13.64 15.91
N LYS A 152 -6.29 -14.48 16.14
CA LYS A 152 -5.98 -15.62 15.26
C LYS A 152 -7.16 -16.59 15.13
N LEU A 153 -7.99 -16.69 16.18
CA LEU A 153 -9.18 -17.54 16.18
C LEU A 153 -10.25 -17.02 15.20
N VAL A 154 -10.37 -15.70 15.04
CA VAL A 154 -11.34 -15.07 14.13
C VAL A 154 -10.89 -15.25 12.68
N ILE A 155 -9.59 -15.15 12.41
CA ILE A 155 -9.02 -15.39 11.07
C ILE A 155 -9.30 -16.84 10.63
N GLY A 156 -9.02 -17.82 11.50
CA GLY A 156 -9.25 -19.23 11.17
C GLY A 156 -10.72 -19.55 10.87
N ALA A 157 -11.67 -18.93 11.58
CA ALA A 157 -13.10 -19.11 11.31
C ALA A 157 -13.57 -18.43 10.00
N LEU A 158 -12.90 -17.35 9.57
CA LEU A 158 -13.23 -16.65 8.33
C LEU A 158 -12.82 -17.44 7.08
N ASP A 159 -11.65 -18.07 7.10
CA ASP A 159 -11.15 -18.89 6.00
C ASP A 159 -12.10 -20.09 5.73
N ASP A 160 -12.61 -20.73 6.79
CA ASP A 160 -13.59 -21.81 6.68
C ASP A 160 -14.92 -21.32 6.06
N ALA A 161 -15.43 -20.17 6.48
CA ALA A 161 -16.72 -19.64 6.02
C ALA A 161 -16.71 -19.13 4.56
N LEU A 162 -15.56 -18.66 4.05
CA LEU A 162 -15.42 -18.21 2.66
C LEU A 162 -15.31 -19.38 1.68
N THR A 163 -15.00 -20.58 2.17
CA THR A 163 -14.90 -21.80 1.34
C THR A 163 -16.28 -22.29 0.86
N ASP A 164 -17.35 -21.93 1.58
CA ASP A 164 -18.73 -22.36 1.31
C ASP A 164 -19.54 -21.38 0.44
N LEU A 165 -18.94 -20.28 -0.02
CA LEU A 165 -19.62 -19.34 -0.91
C LEU A 165 -19.59 -19.83 -2.36
N PRO A 166 -20.74 -19.91 -3.06
CA PRO A 166 -20.76 -20.22 -4.48
C PRO A 166 -20.23 -19.01 -5.25
N PHE A 167 -19.07 -19.17 -5.87
CA PHE A 167 -18.52 -18.19 -6.83
C PHE A 167 -19.32 -18.16 -8.13
#